data_AF-A0A533BDG3-F1
#
_entry.id   AF-A0A533BDG3-F1
#
_cell.length_a   1.000
_cell.length_b   1.000
_cell.length_c   1.000
_cell.angle_alpha   90.00
_cell.angle_beta   90.00
_cell.angle_gamma   90.00
#
_symmetry.space_group_name_H-M   'P 1'
#
loop_
_entity.id
_entity.type
_entity.pdbx_description
1 polymer ?
#
loop_
_entity_poly.entity_id
_entity_poly.type
_entity_poly.pdbx_seq_one_letter_code
_entity_poly.pdbx_strand_id
1 'polypeptide(L)'
;MARYATTFEEHVEILSTESPHALILDWWRRLSLAMDEYLKARGLPLKSKEEALTADPHVGPDVAARIRELRRLRNTIAHEETKPISPDEAAHYARKALDFIWLFAT
;
A
#
# COMPACT_ATOMS: atom_id res chain seq x y z
N MET A 1 23.93 18.24 6.57
CA MET A 1 24.15 16.80 6.38
C MET A 1 22.85 16.20 5.89
N ALA A 2 22.84 15.51 4.74
CA ALA A 2 21.66 14.77 4.30
C ALA A 2 21.41 13.63 5.30
N ARG A 3 20.25 13.63 5.98
CA ARG A 3 19.86 12.54 6.89
C ARG A 3 19.32 11.42 6.02
N TYR A 4 20.11 10.36 5.83
CA TYR A 4 19.62 9.13 5.22
C TYR A 4 18.78 8.38 6.26
N ALA A 5 17.52 8.11 5.96
CA ALA A 5 16.68 7.29 6.83
C ALA A 5 17.27 5.87 6.95
N THR A 6 17.42 5.38 8.17
CA THR A 6 18.00 4.05 8.44
C THR A 6 16.94 3.01 8.80
N THR A 7 15.73 3.45 9.17
CA THR A 7 14.59 2.58 9.49
C THR A 7 13.34 2.94 8.68
N PHE A 8 12.34 2.04 8.70
CA PHE A 8 11.03 2.33 8.12
C PHE A 8 10.39 3.56 8.77
N GLU A 9 10.47 3.65 10.10
CA GLU A 9 9.89 4.73 10.89
C GLU A 9 10.50 6.07 10.51
N GLU A 10 11.83 6.16 10.44
CA GLU A 10 12.52 7.39 10.02
C GLU A 10 12.19 7.77 8.57
N HIS A 11 12.07 6.78 7.69
CA HIS A 11 11.73 7.03 6.28
C HIS A 11 10.31 7.59 6.14
N VAL A 12 9.36 6.98 6.84
CA VAL A 12 7.96 7.42 6.84
C VAL A 12 7.80 8.77 7.51
N GLU A 13 8.49 9.04 8.61
CA GLU A 13 8.46 10.34 9.30
C GLU A 13 8.90 11.49 8.39
N ILE A 14 10.00 11.30 7.65
CA ILE A 14 10.51 12.31 6.72
C ILE A 14 9.53 12.51 5.56
N LEU A 15 9.16 11.42 4.87
CA LEU A 15 8.36 11.54 3.65
C LEU A 15 6.90 11.89 3.89
N SER A 16 6.31 11.55 5.03
CA SER A 16 4.94 11.92 5.35
C SER A 16 4.80 13.45 5.47
N THR A 17 5.85 14.12 5.91
CA THR A 17 5.88 15.58 6.05
C THR A 17 6.31 16.26 4.76
N GLU A 18 7.36 15.75 4.11
CA GLU A 18 7.94 16.40 2.93
C GLU A 18 7.16 16.12 1.64
N SER A 19 6.58 14.92 1.50
CA SER A 19 5.91 14.49 0.28
C SER A 19 4.85 13.40 0.54
N PRO A 20 3.74 13.73 1.25
CA PRO A 20 2.72 12.75 1.63
C PRO A 20 2.09 12.01 0.44
N HIS A 21 1.83 12.73 -0.67
CA HIS A 21 1.29 12.13 -1.90
C HIS A 21 2.27 11.13 -2.50
N ALA A 22 3.57 11.47 -2.58
CA ALA A 22 4.58 10.57 -3.10
C ALA A 22 4.76 9.33 -2.23
N LEU A 23 4.68 9.48 -0.90
CA LEU A 23 4.72 8.35 0.03
C LEU A 23 3.58 7.36 -0.22
N ILE A 24 2.34 7.85 -0.38
CA ILE A 24 1.18 7.01 -0.70
C ILE A 24 1.37 6.27 -2.03
N LEU A 25 1.84 6.98 -3.07
CA LEU A 25 2.04 6.40 -4.39
C LEU A 25 3.14 5.31 -4.38
N ASP A 26 4.25 5.54 -3.68
CA ASP A 26 5.35 4.56 -3.56
C ASP A 26 4.90 3.30 -2.81
N TRP A 27 4.24 3.45 -1.67
CA TRP A 27 3.79 2.31 -0.88
C TRP A 27 2.68 1.52 -1.56
N TRP A 28 1.81 2.17 -2.35
CA TRP A 28 0.86 1.45 -3.21
C TRP A 28 1.59 0.63 -4.28
N ARG A 29 2.63 1.19 -4.91
CA ARG A 29 3.42 0.44 -5.91
C ARG A 29 4.02 -0.81 -5.29
N ARG A 30 4.63 -0.70 -4.11
CA ARG A 30 5.20 -1.84 -3.36
C ARG A 30 4.15 -2.88 -3.02
N LEU A 31 2.99 -2.46 -2.50
CA LEU A 31 1.87 -3.35 -2.20
C LEU A 31 1.35 -4.06 -3.45
N SER A 32 1.23 -3.34 -4.57
CA SER A 32 0.79 -3.93 -5.84
C SER A 32 1.76 -5.00 -6.35
N LEU A 33 3.07 -4.79 -6.19
CA LEU A 33 4.07 -5.79 -6.56
C LEU A 33 3.97 -7.02 -5.65
N ALA A 34 3.83 -6.84 -4.34
CA ALA A 34 3.64 -7.95 -3.41
C ALA A 34 2.36 -8.77 -3.72
N MET A 35 1.26 -8.10 -4.08
CA MET A 35 0.04 -8.79 -4.55
C MET A 35 0.30 -9.60 -5.82
N ASP A 36 1.04 -9.07 -6.79
CA ASP A 36 1.35 -9.77 -8.03
C ASP A 36 2.20 -11.02 -7.78
N GLU A 37 3.21 -10.89 -6.93
CA GLU A 37 4.07 -12.00 -6.53
C GLU A 37 3.30 -13.08 -5.79
N TYR A 38 2.46 -12.68 -4.83
CA TYR A 38 1.60 -13.59 -4.08
C TYR A 38 0.63 -14.36 -4.98
N LEU A 39 -0.13 -13.64 -5.81
CA LEU A 39 -1.10 -14.26 -6.71
C LEU A 39 -0.41 -15.19 -7.71
N LYS A 40 0.76 -14.80 -8.23
CA LYS A 40 1.57 -15.66 -9.10
C LYS A 40 2.05 -16.92 -8.38
N ALA A 41 2.53 -16.81 -7.15
CA ALA A 41 2.98 -17.94 -6.35
C ALA A 41 1.85 -18.93 -6.03
N ARG A 42 0.62 -18.41 -5.84
CA ARG A 42 -0.59 -19.21 -5.57
C ARG A 42 -1.30 -19.70 -6.84
N GLY A 43 -0.83 -19.34 -8.03
CA GLY A 43 -1.47 -19.69 -9.30
C GLY A 43 -2.84 -19.01 -9.52
N LEU A 44 -3.08 -17.88 -8.86
CA LEU A 44 -4.33 -17.14 -8.90
C LEU A 44 -4.35 -16.11 -10.06
N PRO A 45 -5.55 -15.72 -10.55
CA PRO A 45 -5.66 -14.75 -11.64
C PRO A 45 -5.13 -13.35 -11.27
N LEU A 46 -4.28 -12.78 -12.13
CA LEU A 46 -3.73 -11.43 -11.95
C LEU A 46 -4.67 -10.30 -12.41
N LYS A 47 -5.58 -10.58 -13.35
CA LYS A 47 -6.45 -9.54 -13.96
C LYS A 47 -7.45 -8.96 -12.97
N SER A 48 -7.87 -9.74 -11.99
CA SER A 48 -8.87 -9.36 -10.98
C SER A 48 -8.30 -9.54 -9.57
N LYS A 49 -7.14 -8.95 -9.29
CA LYS A 49 -6.37 -9.13 -8.04
C LYS A 49 -7.26 -9.09 -6.79
N GLU A 50 -8.09 -8.07 -6.64
CA GLU A 50 -8.96 -7.95 -5.46
C GLU A 50 -10.01 -9.05 -5.37
N GLU A 51 -10.58 -9.50 -6.48
CA GLU A 51 -11.55 -10.61 -6.50
C GLU A 51 -10.84 -11.93 -6.20
N ALA A 52 -9.65 -12.14 -6.76
CA ALA A 52 -8.80 -13.28 -6.47
C ALA A 52 -8.42 -13.35 -4.99
N LEU A 53 -8.04 -12.21 -4.40
CA LEU A 53 -7.76 -12.09 -2.95
C LEU A 53 -9.03 -12.30 -2.10
N THR A 54 -10.19 -11.84 -2.57
CA THR A 54 -11.47 -12.04 -1.85
C THR A 54 -11.82 -13.52 -1.74
N ALA A 55 -11.53 -14.30 -2.79
CA ALA A 55 -11.81 -15.74 -2.83
C ALA A 55 -10.69 -16.61 -2.20
N ASP A 56 -9.52 -16.03 -1.89
CA ASP A 56 -8.40 -16.75 -1.31
C ASP A 56 -8.63 -17.04 0.19
N PRO A 57 -8.60 -18.31 0.64
CA PRO A 57 -8.77 -18.66 2.06
C PRO A 57 -7.75 -18.06 3.04
N HIS A 58 -6.55 -17.68 2.58
CA HIS A 58 -5.49 -17.11 3.43
C HIS A 58 -5.62 -15.60 3.59
N VAL A 59 -6.27 -14.93 2.64
CA VAL A 59 -6.43 -13.47 2.62
C VAL A 59 -7.86 -13.11 3.04
N GLY A 60 -8.84 -13.66 2.34
CA GLY A 60 -10.24 -13.50 2.63
C GLY A 60 -10.82 -12.12 2.26
N PRO A 61 -12.15 -11.98 2.39
CA PRO A 61 -12.89 -10.80 1.94
C PRO A 61 -12.53 -9.54 2.74
N ASP A 62 -12.25 -9.66 4.03
CA ASP A 62 -11.98 -8.50 4.91
C ASP A 62 -10.66 -7.81 4.54
N VAL A 63 -9.61 -8.58 4.28
CA VAL A 63 -8.32 -8.04 3.84
C VAL A 63 -8.46 -7.42 2.45
N ALA A 64 -9.14 -8.11 1.52
CA ALA A 64 -9.37 -7.58 0.19
C ALA A 64 -10.17 -6.26 0.21
N ALA A 65 -11.15 -6.11 1.13
CA ALA A 65 -11.89 -4.88 1.32
C ALA A 65 -10.98 -3.73 1.80
N ARG A 66 -10.10 -3.97 2.77
CA ARG A 66 -9.13 -2.97 3.24
C ARG A 66 -8.12 -2.55 2.18
N ILE A 67 -7.64 -3.49 1.36
CA ILE A 67 -6.77 -3.18 0.21
C ILE A 67 -7.51 -2.30 -0.81
N ARG A 68 -8.80 -2.56 -1.03
CA ARG A 68 -9.64 -1.74 -1.90
C ARG A 68 -9.79 -0.31 -1.37
N GLU A 69 -9.89 -0.12 -0.06
CA GLU A 69 -9.89 1.21 0.57
C GLU A 69 -8.56 1.94 0.32
N LEU A 70 -7.42 1.26 0.49
CA LEU A 70 -6.11 1.82 0.16
C LEU A 70 -5.99 2.18 -1.33
N ARG A 71 -6.55 1.36 -2.23
CA ARG A 71 -6.57 1.66 -3.67
C ARG A 71 -7.39 2.92 -3.97
N ARG A 72 -8.56 3.06 -3.34
CA ARG A 72 -9.43 4.24 -3.53
C ARG A 72 -8.70 5.52 -3.12
N LEU A 73 -8.08 5.54 -1.94
CA LEU A 73 -7.31 6.68 -1.49
C LEU A 73 -6.15 7.00 -2.46
N ARG A 74 -5.39 5.98 -2.89
CA ARG A 74 -4.34 6.19 -3.89
C ARG A 74 -4.88 6.76 -5.19
N ASN A 75 -6.01 6.27 -5.69
CA ASN A 75 -6.62 6.76 -6.93
C ASN A 75 -7.03 8.22 -6.80
N THR A 76 -7.63 8.62 -5.67
CA THR A 76 -7.89 10.03 -5.37
C THR A 76 -6.60 10.85 -5.44
N ILE A 77 -5.52 10.39 -4.81
CA ILE A 77 -4.22 11.09 -4.85
C ILE A 77 -3.59 11.17 -6.24
N ALA A 78 -3.75 10.12 -7.04
CA ALA A 78 -3.18 10.07 -8.39
C ALA A 78 -3.96 10.89 -9.43
N HIS A 79 -5.22 11.22 -9.17
CA HIS A 79 -6.11 11.86 -10.15
C HIS A 79 -6.70 13.20 -9.68
N GLU A 80 -6.73 13.46 -8.38
CA GLU A 80 -7.25 14.67 -7.75
C GLU A 80 -6.11 15.36 -6.99
N GLU A 81 -5.19 15.95 -7.76
CA GLU A 81 -3.89 16.52 -7.29
C GLU A 81 -4.01 17.55 -6.16
N THR A 82 -5.22 18.05 -5.84
CA THR A 82 -5.46 19.10 -4.85
C THR A 82 -5.98 18.61 -3.52
N LYS A 83 -6.26 17.31 -3.34
CA LYS A 83 -6.73 16.82 -2.04
C LYS A 83 -5.61 16.95 -0.99
N PRO A 84 -5.79 17.74 0.08
CA PRO A 84 -4.82 17.80 1.15
C PRO A 84 -4.78 16.46 1.87
N ILE A 85 -3.57 15.97 2.14
CA ILE A 85 -3.31 14.77 2.95
C ILE A 85 -2.46 15.19 4.12
N SER A 86 -2.89 14.82 5.33
CA SER A 86 -2.10 15.03 6.52
C SER A 86 -0.89 14.06 6.55
N PRO A 87 0.23 14.44 7.18
CA PRO A 87 1.34 13.53 7.41
C PRO A 87 0.91 12.24 8.11
N ASP A 88 0.00 12.32 9.08
CA ASP A 88 -0.52 11.15 9.81
C ASP A 88 -1.27 10.18 8.89
N GLU A 89 -2.09 10.69 7.96
CA GLU A 89 -2.78 9.85 6.97
C GLU A 89 -1.79 9.15 6.03
N ALA A 90 -0.76 9.87 5.55
CA ALA A 90 0.26 9.29 4.68
C ALA A 90 1.11 8.24 5.41
N ALA A 91 1.48 8.50 6.67
CA ALA A 91 2.21 7.55 7.50
C ALA A 91 1.36 6.31 7.83
N HIS A 92 0.08 6.50 8.14
CA HIS A 92 -0.85 5.41 8.37
C HIS A 92 -1.01 4.53 7.12
N TYR A 93 -1.11 5.16 5.94
CA TYR A 93 -1.16 4.45 4.67
C TYR A 93 0.06 3.56 4.46
N ALA A 94 1.26 4.11 4.63
CA ALA A 94 2.52 3.38 4.47
C ALA A 94 2.60 2.18 5.43
N ARG A 95 2.19 2.36 6.69
CA ARG A 95 2.15 1.26 7.68
C ARG A 95 1.18 0.16 7.26
N LYS A 96 -0.04 0.52 6.86
CA LYS A 96 -1.03 -0.48 6.40
C LYS A 96 -0.57 -1.22 5.15
N ALA A 97 0.04 -0.53 4.20
CA ALA A 97 0.63 -1.16 3.04
C ALA A 97 1.74 -2.16 3.43
N LEU A 98 2.62 -1.78 4.37
CA LEU A 98 3.66 -2.68 4.89
C LEU A 98 3.07 -3.92 5.58
N ASP A 99 2.03 -3.76 6.40
CA ASP A 99 1.37 -4.89 7.08
C ASP A 99 0.84 -5.91 6.07
N PHE A 100 0.21 -5.45 4.97
CA PHE A 100 -0.26 -6.33 3.90
C PHE A 100 0.87 -6.95 3.07
N ILE A 101 1.97 -6.21 2.85
CA ILE A 101 3.16 -6.78 2.19
C ILE A 101 3.70 -7.96 3.00
N TRP A 102 3.77 -7.84 4.34
CA TRP A 102 4.18 -8.95 5.19
C TRP A 102 3.21 -10.13 5.17
N LEU A 103 1.90 -9.86 5.13
CA LEU A 103 0.89 -10.91 4.95
C LEU A 103 1.10 -11.71 3.65
N PHE A 104 1.53 -11.05 2.57
CA PHE A 104 1.79 -11.71 1.29
C PHE A 104 3.12 -12.47 1.22
N ALA A 105 4.02 -12.24 2.18
CA ALA A 105 5.30 -12.94 2.26
C ALA A 105 5.21 -14.32 2.94
N THR A 106 4.03 -14.71 3.45
CA THR A 106 3.77 -15.99 4.14
C THR A 106 3.11 -17.04 3.25
#